data_AF-A0A9E6CR61-F1
#
_entry.id   AF-A0A9E6CR61-F1
#
_cell.length_a   1.000
_cell.length_b   1.000
_cell.length_c   1.000
_cell.angle_alpha   90.00
_cell.angle_beta   90.00
_cell.angle_gamma   90.00
#
_symmetry.space_group_name_H-M   'P 1'
#
loop_
_entity.id
_entity.type
_entity.pdbx_description
1 polymer ?
#
loop_
_entity_poly.entity_id
_entity_poly.type
_entity_poly.pdbx_seq_one_letter_code
_entity_poly.pdbx_strand_id
1 'polypeptide(L)'
;MLNFIPFFHRVVGGLWEATGEVGVNMGRLVRQTDPVHWTYDIYTNETPADELGDFAQFKRLWDSKRNGDGLPAWRDFNLEDFVDWYGWISVEDIIPGPTYDSVFRLWGINLAEYYGKDLTNKRMSEFLGDLFAPEDFEFLQNLHGTHNFTISWGPVKWQTPEIWRYSKRYSVIELPLADDGQTVDRFISLVLPIETPAKPPAETE
;
A
#
# COMPACT_ATOMS: atom_id res chain seq x y z
N MET A 1 -13.10 10.14 -32.48
CA MET A 1 -13.58 11.13 -31.49
C MET A 1 -13.03 10.64 -30.15
N LEU A 2 -12.05 11.33 -29.57
CA LEU A 2 -11.30 10.84 -28.41
C LEU A 2 -12.20 10.83 -27.16
N ASN A 3 -12.28 9.67 -26.49
CA ASN A 3 -12.87 9.56 -25.16
C ASN A 3 -11.86 10.11 -24.15
N PHE A 4 -12.20 11.23 -23.53
CA PHE A 4 -11.52 11.79 -22.37
C PHE A 4 -11.84 10.93 -21.14
N ILE A 5 -10.81 10.37 -20.49
CA ILE A 5 -10.91 9.75 -19.15
C ILE A 5 -10.28 10.77 -18.17
N PRO A 6 -11.01 11.30 -17.18
CA PRO A 6 -10.41 12.21 -16.19
C PRO A 6 -9.56 11.39 -15.21
N PHE A 7 -8.35 11.88 -14.91
CA PHE A 7 -7.31 11.20 -14.13
C PHE A 7 -7.04 11.96 -12.81
N PHE A 8 -6.73 11.18 -11.76
CA PHE A 8 -6.25 11.52 -10.40
C PHE A 8 -7.28 11.92 -9.33
N HIS A 9 -7.34 11.13 -8.25
CA HIS A 9 -8.09 11.41 -7.02
C HIS A 9 -7.16 11.34 -5.80
N ARG A 10 -7.18 12.41 -5.00
CA ARG A 10 -6.62 12.46 -3.64
C ARG A 10 -7.73 12.06 -2.66
N VAL A 11 -7.53 11.02 -1.87
CA VAL A 11 -8.47 10.63 -0.80
C VAL A 11 -7.92 11.14 0.53
N VAL A 12 -8.62 12.10 1.15
CA VAL A 12 -8.43 12.49 2.55
C VAL A 12 -9.77 12.28 3.25
N GLY A 13 -9.83 11.38 4.23
CA GLY A 13 -10.95 11.32 5.17
C GLY A 13 -12.33 11.02 4.58
N GLY A 14 -12.46 10.04 3.69
CA GLY A 14 -13.78 9.44 3.36
C GLY A 14 -14.77 10.33 2.60
N LEU A 15 -14.34 11.42 1.96
CA LEU A 15 -15.16 12.17 1.00
C LEU A 15 -14.49 12.26 -0.37
N TRP A 16 -15.22 11.81 -1.39
CA TRP A 16 -14.88 11.97 -2.80
C TRP A 16 -15.13 13.42 -3.25
N GLU A 17 -14.19 14.33 -2.99
CA GLU A 17 -14.28 15.68 -3.54
C GLU A 17 -13.54 15.79 -4.88
N ALA A 18 -14.29 16.04 -5.96
CA ALA A 18 -13.75 16.53 -7.22
C ALA A 18 -13.33 18.00 -7.03
N THR A 19 -12.07 18.23 -6.66
CA THR A 19 -11.50 19.59 -6.63
C THR A 19 -10.82 19.89 -7.96
N GLY A 20 -11.18 21.06 -8.51
CA GLY A 20 -10.91 21.45 -9.88
C GLY A 20 -9.45 21.76 -10.21
N GLU A 21 -9.25 22.01 -11.51
CA GLU A 21 -8.03 22.43 -12.22
C GLU A 21 -6.78 22.66 -11.36
N VAL A 22 -5.92 21.64 -11.32
CA VAL A 22 -4.55 21.77 -10.83
C VAL A 22 -3.65 21.94 -12.06
N GLY A 23 -3.10 23.14 -12.22
CA GLY A 23 -2.14 23.43 -13.29
C GLY A 23 -0.96 22.46 -13.23
N VAL A 24 -0.67 21.82 -14.36
CA VAL A 24 0.52 20.98 -14.56
C VAL A 24 1.76 21.85 -14.42
N ASN A 25 2.38 21.81 -13.25
CA ASN A 25 3.75 22.27 -13.06
C ASN A 25 4.47 21.27 -12.17
N MET A 26 5.31 20.44 -12.81
CA MET A 26 6.36 19.62 -12.18
C MET A 26 5.93 18.76 -10.98
N GLY A 27 5.21 17.67 -11.27
CA GLY A 27 5.46 16.34 -10.69
C GLY A 27 5.55 16.16 -9.18
N ARG A 28 4.98 17.04 -8.34
CA ARG A 28 4.99 16.85 -6.88
C ARG A 28 3.83 17.57 -6.20
N LEU A 29 2.88 16.81 -5.66
CA LEU A 29 1.87 17.35 -4.73
C LEU A 29 2.46 17.42 -3.31
N VAL A 30 2.33 18.59 -2.67
CA VAL A 30 2.87 18.89 -1.34
C VAL A 30 2.02 18.22 -0.25
N ARG A 31 2.72 17.55 0.68
CA ARG A 31 2.22 16.82 1.86
C ARG A 31 1.38 17.68 2.80
N GLN A 32 0.19 17.19 3.17
CA GLN A 32 -0.45 17.50 4.45
C GLN A 32 -0.60 16.18 5.21
N THR A 33 0.21 16.01 6.25
CA THR A 33 0.13 14.85 7.14
C THR A 33 -1.13 14.98 8.00
N ASP A 34 -2.21 14.30 7.61
CA ASP A 34 -3.31 14.04 8.52
C ASP A 34 -2.81 13.04 9.60
N PRO A 35 -2.85 13.39 10.89
CA PRO A 35 -2.39 12.50 11.96
C PRO A 35 -3.36 11.33 12.24
N VAL A 36 -4.58 11.36 11.69
CA VAL A 36 -5.65 10.42 12.02
C VAL A 36 -5.95 9.46 10.85
N HIS A 37 -5.79 9.91 9.61
CA HIS A 37 -6.19 9.15 8.44
C HIS A 37 -5.01 8.63 7.62
N TRP A 38 -5.28 7.55 6.90
CA TRP A 38 -4.42 7.08 5.83
C TRP A 38 -4.48 8.02 4.64
N THR A 39 -3.34 8.20 4.00
CA THR A 39 -3.22 8.87 2.69
C THR A 39 -2.75 7.84 1.68
N TYR A 40 -3.29 7.91 0.46
CA TYR A 40 -2.95 7.01 -0.64
C TYR A 40 -2.56 7.85 -1.85
N ASP A 41 -1.40 7.56 -2.41
CA ASP A 41 -0.95 8.05 -3.70
C ASP A 41 -1.03 6.88 -4.71
N ILE A 42 -1.61 7.13 -5.89
CA ILE A 42 -1.76 6.13 -6.96
C ILE A 42 -0.78 6.48 -8.07
N TYR A 43 -0.03 5.48 -8.52
CA TYR A 43 1.00 5.57 -9.54
C TYR A 43 0.71 4.60 -10.69
N THR A 44 1.15 4.96 -11.90
CA THR A 44 1.14 4.01 -13.03
C THR A 44 2.36 3.10 -12.93
N ASN A 45 2.27 1.88 -13.45
CA ASN A 45 3.40 0.93 -13.54
C ASN A 45 4.67 1.52 -14.17
N GLU A 46 4.51 2.46 -15.11
CA GLU A 46 5.59 3.19 -15.79
C GLU A 46 6.27 4.27 -14.95
N THR A 47 5.79 4.53 -13.73
CA THR A 47 6.42 5.51 -12.82
C THR A 47 7.86 5.07 -12.53
N PRO A 48 8.88 5.92 -12.80
CA PRO A 48 10.27 5.60 -12.52
C PRO A 48 10.52 5.34 -11.04
N ALA A 49 11.26 4.27 -10.74
CA ALA A 49 11.56 3.91 -9.36
C ALA A 49 12.26 5.02 -8.56
N ASP A 50 13.09 5.85 -9.21
CA ASP A 50 13.80 6.97 -8.56
C ASP A 50 12.87 8.06 -8.01
N GLU A 51 11.60 8.09 -8.43
CA GLU A 51 10.60 9.01 -7.90
C GLU A 51 9.97 8.52 -6.59
N LEU A 52 10.21 7.25 -6.20
CA LEU A 52 9.51 6.59 -5.10
C LEU A 52 10.28 6.60 -3.77
N GLY A 53 11.37 7.37 -3.68
CA GLY A 53 12.14 7.55 -2.44
C GLY A 53 12.60 6.22 -1.84
N ASP A 54 12.18 5.94 -0.60
CA ASP A 54 12.58 4.74 0.15
C ASP A 54 12.14 3.42 -0.52
N PHE A 55 11.15 3.46 -1.41
CA PHE A 55 10.68 2.29 -2.16
C PHE A 55 11.38 2.07 -3.50
N ALA A 56 12.30 2.95 -3.90
CA ALA A 56 12.94 2.89 -5.21
C ALA A 56 13.59 1.52 -5.49
N GLN A 57 14.25 0.92 -4.49
CA GLN A 57 14.89 -0.39 -4.67
C GLN A 57 13.87 -1.52 -4.81
N PHE A 58 12.78 -1.49 -4.05
CA PHE A 58 11.73 -2.50 -4.14
C PHE A 58 11.00 -2.44 -5.48
N LYS A 59 10.69 -1.22 -5.96
CA LYS A 59 10.13 -1.02 -7.30
C LYS A 59 11.09 -1.47 -8.40
N ARG A 60 12.39 -1.20 -8.28
CA ARG A 60 13.40 -1.70 -9.25
C ARG A 60 13.44 -3.21 -9.32
N LEU A 61 13.36 -3.89 -8.18
CA LEU A 61 13.27 -5.35 -8.15
C LEU A 61 12.01 -5.81 -8.91
N TRP A 62 10.85 -5.24 -8.60
CA TRP A 62 9.60 -5.57 -9.28
C TRP A 62 9.67 -5.33 -10.80
N ASP A 63 10.19 -4.17 -11.22
CA ASP A 63 10.40 -3.84 -12.65
C ASP A 63 11.33 -4.83 -13.33
N SER A 64 12.37 -5.31 -12.64
CA SER A 64 13.32 -6.29 -13.19
C SER A 64 12.68 -7.65 -13.51
N LYS A 65 11.51 -7.94 -12.92
CA LYS A 65 10.75 -9.17 -13.15
C LYS A 65 9.66 -9.01 -14.21
N ARG A 66 9.37 -7.78 -14.65
CA ARG A 66 8.39 -7.53 -15.73
C ARG A 66 8.89 -8.08 -17.06
N ASN A 67 7.95 -8.47 -17.91
CA ASN A 67 8.22 -8.84 -19.30
C ASN A 67 7.53 -7.84 -20.24
N GLY A 68 8.28 -6.82 -20.66
CA GLY A 68 7.72 -5.70 -21.42
C GLY A 68 6.64 -4.99 -20.61
N ASP A 69 5.46 -4.82 -21.19
CA ASP A 69 4.33 -4.16 -20.53
C ASP A 69 3.66 -5.06 -19.47
N GLY A 70 3.93 -6.36 -19.48
CA GLY A 70 3.32 -7.33 -18.56
C GLY A 70 3.78 -7.17 -17.10
N LEU A 71 2.85 -7.43 -16.18
CA LEU A 71 3.14 -7.50 -14.74
C LEU A 71 3.95 -8.76 -14.41
N PRO A 72 4.77 -8.75 -13.36
CA PRO A 72 5.49 -9.95 -12.94
C PRO A 72 4.54 -10.93 -12.22
N ALA A 73 4.83 -12.22 -12.33
CA ALA A 73 4.15 -13.25 -11.58
C ALA A 73 4.85 -13.48 -10.23
N TRP A 74 4.14 -13.98 -9.23
CA TRP A 74 4.74 -14.31 -7.93
C TRP A 74 5.90 -15.32 -8.07
N ARG A 75 5.78 -16.28 -9.00
CA ARG A 75 6.79 -17.29 -9.30
C ARG A 75 8.09 -16.74 -9.90
N ASP A 76 8.12 -15.49 -10.34
CA ASP A 76 9.32 -14.86 -10.94
C ASP A 76 10.30 -14.36 -9.87
N PHE A 77 9.87 -14.33 -8.61
CA PHE A 77 10.67 -13.96 -7.46
C PHE A 77 11.21 -15.20 -6.73
N ASN A 78 12.46 -15.09 -6.29
CA ASN A 78 13.06 -16.02 -5.34
C ASN A 78 13.13 -15.39 -3.95
N LEU A 79 13.31 -16.20 -2.91
CA LEU A 79 13.40 -15.69 -1.55
C LEU A 79 14.56 -14.70 -1.41
N GLU A 80 15.70 -15.00 -2.04
CA GLU A 80 16.92 -14.19 -2.01
C GLU A 80 16.75 -12.80 -2.61
N ASP A 81 15.74 -12.60 -3.48
CA ASP A 81 15.44 -11.28 -4.03
C ASP A 81 15.00 -10.30 -2.91
N PHE A 82 14.55 -10.81 -1.77
CA PHE A 82 13.96 -10.02 -0.69
C PHE A 82 14.87 -9.84 0.53
N VAL A 83 16.18 -10.11 0.41
CA VAL A 83 17.12 -10.12 1.54
C VAL A 83 17.09 -8.84 2.38
N ASP A 84 16.90 -7.68 1.75
CA ASP A 84 16.88 -6.37 2.42
C ASP A 84 15.55 -6.09 3.14
N TRP A 85 14.51 -6.90 2.90
CA TRP A 85 13.14 -6.66 3.35
C TRP A 85 12.49 -7.86 4.05
N TYR A 86 13.28 -8.87 4.43
CA TYR A 86 12.76 -10.02 5.14
C TYR A 86 11.97 -9.60 6.38
N GLY A 87 10.79 -10.22 6.54
CA GLY A 87 9.87 -9.93 7.63
C GLY A 87 9.01 -8.68 7.44
N TRP A 88 9.28 -7.83 6.44
CA TRP A 88 8.51 -6.60 6.16
C TRP A 88 7.63 -6.67 4.91
N ILE A 89 7.60 -7.83 4.25
CA ILE A 89 6.80 -8.08 3.05
C ILE A 89 5.52 -8.85 3.40
N SER A 90 4.43 -8.49 2.73
CA SER A 90 3.23 -9.31 2.63
C SER A 90 2.93 -9.66 1.18
N VAL A 91 2.30 -10.82 0.97
CA VAL A 91 1.74 -11.21 -0.33
C VAL A 91 0.32 -11.67 -0.09
N GLU A 92 -0.61 -11.14 -0.87
CA GLU A 92 -2.00 -11.55 -0.84
C GLU A 92 -2.47 -12.08 -2.20
N ASP A 93 -3.25 -13.15 -2.15
CA ASP A 93 -3.97 -13.71 -3.31
C ASP A 93 -5.38 -13.12 -3.32
N ILE A 94 -5.75 -12.47 -4.43
CA ILE A 94 -7.11 -11.93 -4.62
C ILE A 94 -8.08 -13.09 -4.77
N ILE A 95 -9.21 -13.04 -4.06
CA ILE A 95 -10.29 -14.01 -4.20
C ILE A 95 -11.22 -13.53 -5.34
N PRO A 96 -11.37 -14.31 -6.44
CA PRO A 96 -12.30 -13.95 -7.50
C PRO A 96 -13.75 -13.92 -6.98
N GLY A 97 -14.47 -12.82 -7.22
CA GLY A 97 -15.84 -12.68 -6.76
C GLY A 97 -16.47 -11.32 -7.10
N PRO A 98 -17.77 -11.16 -6.79
CA PRO A 98 -18.48 -9.89 -7.01
C PRO A 98 -18.04 -8.78 -6.02
N THR A 99 -17.46 -9.17 -4.89
CA THR A 99 -16.91 -8.28 -3.86
C THR A 99 -15.42 -8.56 -3.71
N TYR A 100 -14.60 -7.52 -3.58
CA TYR A 100 -13.18 -7.69 -3.32
C TYR A 100 -12.96 -8.35 -1.96
N ASP A 101 -12.08 -9.34 -1.94
CA ASP A 101 -11.47 -9.92 -0.74
C ASP A 101 -10.16 -10.57 -1.16
N SER A 102 -9.25 -10.77 -0.20
CA SER A 102 -7.95 -11.39 -0.44
C SER A 102 -7.60 -12.35 0.69
N VAL A 103 -6.68 -13.28 0.44
CA VAL A 103 -6.07 -14.14 1.46
C VAL A 103 -4.59 -13.85 1.51
N PHE A 104 -4.06 -13.56 2.70
CA PHE A 104 -2.62 -13.36 2.88
C PHE A 104 -1.88 -14.69 2.75
N ARG A 105 -1.18 -14.88 1.63
CA ARG A 105 -0.27 -16.01 1.39
C ARG A 105 0.98 -15.91 2.26
N LEU A 106 1.51 -14.70 2.40
CA LEU A 106 2.70 -14.40 3.18
C LEU A 106 2.42 -13.20 4.08
N TRP A 107 2.77 -13.34 5.34
CA TRP A 107 2.84 -12.22 6.28
C TRP A 107 4.19 -12.25 6.97
N GLY A 108 5.01 -11.23 6.74
CA GLY A 108 6.35 -11.15 7.30
C GLY A 108 6.34 -11.15 8.84
N ILE A 109 7.36 -11.74 9.46
CA ILE A 109 7.44 -11.84 10.92
C ILE A 109 7.52 -10.48 11.61
N ASN A 110 8.21 -9.50 11.02
CA ASN A 110 8.25 -8.15 11.57
C ASN A 110 6.87 -7.49 11.44
N LEU A 111 6.10 -7.77 10.38
CA LEU A 111 4.69 -7.37 10.32
C LEU A 111 3.88 -8.02 11.44
N ALA A 112 4.06 -9.32 11.70
CA ALA A 112 3.34 -10.00 12.77
C ALA A 112 3.62 -9.38 14.15
N GLU A 113 4.89 -9.10 14.46
CA GLU A 113 5.28 -8.40 15.69
C GLU A 113 4.73 -6.96 15.73
N TYR A 114 4.79 -6.28 14.59
CA TYR A 114 4.47 -4.86 14.49
C TYR A 114 2.98 -4.55 14.42
N TYR A 115 2.15 -5.49 13.95
CA TYR A 115 0.68 -5.45 13.99
C TYR A 115 0.09 -6.29 15.14
N GLY A 116 0.91 -7.11 15.81
CA GLY A 116 0.51 -7.97 16.93
C GLY A 116 -0.30 -9.18 16.54
N LYS A 117 -0.40 -9.41 15.23
CA LYS A 117 -1.23 -10.44 14.62
C LYS A 117 -0.52 -10.94 13.38
N ASP A 118 -0.45 -12.26 13.25
CA ASP A 118 -0.06 -12.91 12.01
C ASP A 118 -1.31 -13.11 11.14
N LEU A 119 -1.29 -12.54 9.94
CA LEU A 119 -2.39 -12.61 9.00
C LEU A 119 -2.25 -13.76 8.00
N THR A 120 -1.17 -14.54 8.05
CA THR A 120 -0.93 -15.67 7.14
C THR A 120 -2.13 -16.63 7.10
N ASN A 121 -2.60 -16.96 5.89
CA ASN A 121 -3.78 -17.76 5.55
C ASN A 121 -5.13 -17.20 6.02
N LYS A 122 -5.21 -15.94 6.42
CA LYS A 122 -6.46 -15.28 6.82
C LYS A 122 -6.97 -14.38 5.70
N ARG A 123 -8.28 -14.18 5.67
CA ARG A 123 -8.91 -13.23 4.75
C ARG A 123 -8.80 -11.81 5.26
N MET A 124 -8.67 -10.85 4.36
CA MET A 124 -8.75 -9.44 4.70
C MET A 124 -10.08 -9.11 5.39
N SER A 125 -11.19 -9.68 4.89
CA SER A 125 -12.54 -9.51 5.45
C SER A 125 -12.71 -9.97 6.91
N GLU A 126 -11.87 -10.88 7.42
CA GLU A 126 -11.89 -11.29 8.83
C GLU A 126 -11.48 -10.17 9.79
N PHE A 127 -10.83 -9.12 9.27
CA PHE A 127 -10.31 -7.98 10.03
C PHE A 127 -11.01 -6.66 9.72
N LEU A 128 -12.16 -6.72 9.05
CA LEU A 128 -13.01 -5.56 8.81
C LEU A 128 -13.45 -4.93 10.14
N GLY A 129 -13.21 -3.63 10.30
CA GLY A 129 -13.50 -2.87 11.52
C GLY A 129 -12.41 -2.95 12.60
N ASP A 130 -11.40 -3.81 12.43
CA ASP A 130 -10.24 -3.90 13.32
C ASP A 130 -9.00 -3.31 12.65
N LEU A 131 -8.49 -3.95 11.60
CA LEU A 131 -7.31 -3.48 10.84
C LEU A 131 -7.71 -2.73 9.57
N PHE A 132 -8.78 -3.17 8.90
CA PHE A 132 -9.23 -2.61 7.63
C PHE A 132 -10.59 -1.92 7.79
N ALA A 133 -10.76 -0.80 7.11
CA ALA A 133 -12.03 -0.10 6.98
C ALA A 133 -12.76 -0.53 5.69
N PRO A 134 -14.09 -0.38 5.60
CA PRO A 134 -14.83 -0.67 4.36
C PRO A 134 -14.24 0.01 3.11
N GLU A 135 -13.71 1.23 3.28
CA GLU A 135 -13.11 2.02 2.21
C GLU A 135 -11.85 1.36 1.63
N ASP A 136 -11.11 0.57 2.42
CA ASP A 136 -9.95 -0.18 1.94
C ASP A 136 -10.36 -1.22 0.88
N PHE A 137 -11.52 -1.88 1.05
CA PHE A 137 -12.03 -2.87 0.09
C PHE A 137 -12.49 -2.21 -1.21
N GLU A 138 -13.18 -1.08 -1.13
CA GLU A 138 -13.59 -0.32 -2.32
C GLU A 138 -12.37 0.21 -3.09
N PHE A 139 -11.35 0.68 -2.37
CA PHE A 139 -10.11 1.13 -2.95
C PHE A 139 -9.37 0.01 -3.69
N LEU A 140 -9.16 -1.14 -3.03
CA LEU A 140 -8.48 -2.28 -3.63
C LEU A 140 -9.27 -2.88 -4.79
N GLN A 141 -10.61 -2.87 -4.73
CA GLN A 141 -11.44 -3.27 -5.86
C GLN A 141 -11.18 -2.42 -7.10
N ASN A 142 -11.02 -1.11 -6.94
CA ASN A 142 -10.68 -0.21 -8.04
C ASN A 142 -9.25 -0.45 -8.54
N LEU A 143 -8.30 -0.69 -7.63
CA LEU A 143 -6.90 -0.93 -7.98
C LEU A 143 -6.73 -2.23 -8.78
N HIS A 144 -7.40 -3.31 -8.36
CA HIS A 144 -7.43 -4.61 -9.04
C HIS A 144 -7.89 -4.51 -10.51
N GLY A 145 -8.78 -3.56 -10.82
CA GLY A 145 -9.21 -3.30 -12.21
C GLY A 145 -8.16 -2.59 -13.08
N THR A 146 -6.97 -2.30 -12.56
CA THR A 146 -5.91 -1.53 -13.22
C THR A 146 -4.53 -2.17 -13.04
N HIS A 147 -3.53 -1.71 -13.80
CA HIS A 147 -2.11 -2.05 -13.58
C HIS A 147 -1.39 -1.03 -12.68
N ASN A 148 -2.15 -0.17 -12.01
CA ASN A 148 -1.59 0.86 -11.15
C ASN A 148 -1.11 0.25 -9.83
N PHE A 149 -0.27 0.98 -9.13
CA PHE A 149 0.21 0.63 -7.81
C PHE A 149 0.04 1.80 -6.86
N THR A 150 0.20 1.54 -5.56
CA THR A 150 -0.06 2.56 -4.54
C THR A 150 1.12 2.71 -3.61
N ILE A 151 1.30 3.93 -3.11
CA ILE A 151 2.06 4.14 -1.89
C ILE A 151 1.14 4.84 -0.89
N SER A 152 0.98 4.22 0.28
CA SER A 152 0.09 4.69 1.33
C SER A 152 0.85 4.93 2.63
N TRP A 153 0.36 5.86 3.43
CA TRP A 153 1.00 6.26 4.69
C TRP A 153 -0.06 6.53 5.74
N GLY A 154 0.10 5.98 6.94
CA GLY A 154 -0.93 6.11 7.97
C GLY A 154 -0.48 5.66 9.36
N PRO A 155 -1.32 5.92 10.38
CA PRO A 155 -1.15 5.36 11.71
C PRO A 155 -1.59 3.89 11.77
N VAL A 156 -0.92 3.06 12.57
CA VAL A 156 -1.40 1.69 12.82
C VAL A 156 -2.54 1.75 13.84
N LYS A 157 -3.73 1.22 13.48
CA LYS A 157 -4.86 1.11 14.41
C LYS A 157 -4.63 -0.07 15.36
N TRP A 158 -3.90 0.17 16.45
CA TRP A 158 -3.68 -0.82 17.52
C TRP A 158 -4.66 -0.71 18.68
N GLN A 159 -4.91 -1.84 19.33
CA GLN A 159 -5.58 -1.94 20.64
C GLN A 159 -4.67 -1.55 21.82
N THR A 160 -3.81 -0.54 21.69
CA THR A 160 -3.07 0.05 22.83
C THR A 160 -3.82 1.24 23.44
N PRO A 161 -3.53 1.63 24.70
CA PRO A 161 -4.15 2.79 25.34
C PRO A 161 -3.96 4.06 24.49
N GLU A 162 -4.97 4.94 24.46
CA GLU A 162 -5.15 6.08 23.54
C GLU A 162 -3.89 6.92 23.25
N ILE A 163 -2.94 7.03 24.20
CA ILE A 163 -1.71 7.82 24.06
C ILE A 163 -0.67 7.23 23.10
N TRP A 164 -0.66 5.90 22.88
CA TRP A 164 0.33 5.23 22.02
C TRP A 164 -0.16 4.92 20.61
N ARG A 165 -1.47 5.00 20.37
CA ARG A 165 -2.13 4.65 19.10
C ARG A 165 -1.61 5.42 17.87
N TYR A 166 -1.01 6.59 18.08
CA TYR A 166 -0.50 7.44 17.00
C TYR A 166 1.04 7.52 16.95
N SER A 167 1.74 6.78 17.80
CA SER A 167 3.21 6.84 17.87
C SER A 167 3.89 6.08 16.72
N LYS A 168 3.24 5.02 16.23
CA LYS A 168 3.72 4.18 15.15
C LYS A 168 3.03 4.55 13.84
N ARG A 169 3.83 5.00 12.88
CA ARG A 169 3.41 5.27 11.51
C ARG A 169 4.17 4.35 10.57
N TYR A 170 3.65 4.21 9.37
CA TYR A 170 4.29 3.40 8.36
C TYR A 170 3.95 3.94 6.98
N SER A 171 4.78 3.50 6.07
CA SER A 171 4.52 3.56 4.66
C SER A 171 4.38 2.17 4.10
N VAL A 172 3.51 2.01 3.11
CA VAL A 172 3.36 0.79 2.34
C VAL A 172 3.45 1.14 0.87
N ILE A 173 4.30 0.45 0.13
CA ILE A 173 4.12 0.31 -1.32
C ILE A 173 3.41 -1.01 -1.58
N GLU A 174 2.41 -1.00 -2.45
CA GLU A 174 1.65 -2.18 -2.85
C GLU A 174 1.67 -2.29 -4.37
N LEU A 175 2.33 -3.34 -4.87
CA LEU A 175 2.60 -3.57 -6.28
C LEU A 175 1.77 -4.75 -6.81
N PRO A 176 1.10 -4.59 -7.96
CA PRO A 176 0.29 -5.65 -8.54
C PRO A 176 1.16 -6.75 -9.15
N LEU A 177 0.68 -7.98 -9.09
CA LEU A 177 1.25 -9.17 -9.72
C LEU A 177 0.18 -9.87 -10.57
N ALA A 178 0.61 -10.60 -11.59
CA ALA A 178 -0.29 -11.38 -12.45
C ALA A 178 0.41 -12.64 -13.00
N ASP A 179 -0.19 -13.83 -12.82
CA ASP A 179 0.37 -15.07 -13.36
C ASP A 179 0.35 -15.13 -14.91
N ASP A 180 -0.60 -14.43 -15.54
CA ASP A 180 -0.73 -14.28 -17.00
C ASP A 180 -0.08 -12.98 -17.53
N GLY A 181 0.51 -12.18 -16.63
CA GLY A 181 1.10 -10.87 -16.91
C GLY A 181 0.10 -9.74 -17.19
N GLN A 182 -1.21 -9.97 -17.08
CA GLN A 182 -2.26 -9.01 -17.45
C GLN A 182 -3.35 -8.87 -16.38
N THR A 183 -3.87 -9.97 -15.85
CA THR A 183 -4.94 -9.97 -14.87
C THR A 183 -4.31 -9.93 -13.49
N VAL A 184 -4.46 -8.80 -12.78
CA VAL A 184 -3.97 -8.69 -11.41
C VAL A 184 -4.64 -9.77 -10.56
N ASP A 185 -3.86 -10.69 -10.01
CA ASP A 185 -4.37 -11.79 -9.17
C ASP A 185 -3.80 -11.74 -7.75
N ARG A 186 -2.81 -10.88 -7.54
CA ARG A 186 -2.05 -10.75 -6.30
C ARG A 186 -1.53 -9.34 -6.12
N PHE A 187 -1.27 -9.01 -4.87
CA PHE A 187 -0.44 -7.88 -4.50
C PHE A 187 0.76 -8.34 -3.67
N ILE A 188 1.90 -7.71 -3.93
CA ILE A 188 3.06 -7.77 -3.04
C ILE A 188 3.27 -6.39 -2.44
N SER A 189 3.42 -6.35 -1.11
CA SER A 189 3.57 -5.10 -0.39
C SER A 189 4.83 -5.09 0.44
N LEU A 190 5.51 -3.95 0.48
CA LEU A 190 6.60 -3.69 1.40
C LEU A 190 6.15 -2.61 2.40
N VAL A 191 6.25 -2.93 3.68
CA VAL A 191 5.92 -2.01 4.77
C VAL A 191 7.21 -1.48 5.38
N LEU A 192 7.35 -0.16 5.43
CA LEU A 192 8.46 0.51 6.10
C LEU A 192 7.93 1.28 7.32
N PRO A 193 8.42 1.00 8.55
CA PRO A 193 8.06 1.79 9.71
C PRO A 193 8.61 3.22 9.55
N ILE A 194 7.77 4.21 9.85
CA ILE A 194 8.18 5.60 9.91
C ILE A 194 8.45 5.90 11.38
N GLU A 195 9.73 6.12 11.73
CA GLU A 195 10.09 6.58 13.06
C GLU A 195 9.50 7.97 13.31
N THR A 196 8.61 8.07 14.28
CA THR A 196 8.24 9.36 14.86
C THR A 196 9.24 9.66 15.96
N PRO A 197 9.91 10.83 16.00
CA PRO A 197 10.78 11.17 17.11
C PRO A 197 9.99 11.04 18.42
N ALA A 198 10.56 10.35 19.40
CA ALA A 198 9.95 10.19 20.71
C ALA A 198 9.63 11.58 21.28
N LYS A 199 8.36 11.83 21.62
CA LYS A 199 8.02 13.02 22.41
C LYS A 199 8.80 12.89 23.72
N PRO A 200 9.68 13.85 24.08
CA PRO A 200 10.38 13.79 25.36
C PRO A 200 9.33 13.66 26.47
N PRO A 201 9.62 12.90 27.55
CA PRO A 201 8.70 12.79 28.67
C PRO A 201 8.31 14.20 29.11
N ALA A 202 7.01 14.42 29.30
CA ALA A 202 6.52 15.69 29.80
C ALA A 202 7.31 16.03 31.07
N GLU A 203 7.99 17.17 31.08
CA GLU A 203 8.64 17.66 32.27
C GLU A 203 7.56 17.72 33.36
N THR A 204 7.76 16.91 34.40
CA THR A 204 6.95 16.97 35.61
C THR A 204 7.19 18.33 36.25
N GLU A 205 6.23 19.24 36.14
CA GLU A 205 6.13 20.44 36.97
C GLU A 205 5.90 20.07 38.45
#